data_AF-A0A833RD31-F1
#
_entry.id   AF-A0A833RD31-F1
#
_cell.length_a   1.000
_cell.length_b   1.000
_cell.length_c   1.000
_cell.angle_alpha   90.00
_cell.angle_beta   90.00
_cell.angle_gamma   90.00
#
_symmetry.space_group_name_H-M   'P 1'
#
loop_
_entity.id
_entity.type
_entity.pdbx_description
1 polymer ?
#
loop_
_entity_poly.entity_id
_entity_poly.type
_entity_poly.pdbx_seq_one_letter_code
_entity_poly.pdbx_strand_id
1 'polypeptide(L)'
;MGEPPHSKKPRRLLLDTDMDTDDFFALLYLLKQNRSEFDLKAVTINANSWSDAGHAVNHLYDILYMMGRDDIRVGVGGEGGISKDGKIYPDVGGYLPLIDQDMSTVGDCRYRQAIPVGARLNIDTNYGLRRSFLPQGSRRYIPLLQPTAQQVMIDTISDGPTTVFLIGAHTNFAIFLMTHPELKKNVEHIYVMGGGIRSKNPIGCCLESNTSCKPMGQCGIVGNLFSGYTSNPYAEFNIFVDSFAAYQVFHSGIPITLVPLDATNTIPITEQFLAEFKQHQNTFEAQYCYQTLKFYNAFFMWDSFTSGIAISIMQNGDKFSGENEFAVMKYMNLTVVTSNKPYGVNDGSNPFFNGRAVPKFNLTKYGVHSGHVQTGVGDPFCLINGSNWGRCEDGYTKEVRRPEAVQVRVATKAKSNQDHKSSLDREFFKSFLEVLNLPQQTGRFNFTTEFPYYRATLYKSNFVDKPKGKPVIFDMDMSAGDFLSLIYLLKAPTDIINLKGILVSGNGWADIATIDIIYDVLHMMGRDDIMVGLGSTTALDTPILGCKYVKAIPKGSGGLLDSDTLFGLGRILPRSPRGYHACVKSILFSFLLFPVYMM
;
A
#
# COMPACT_ATOMS: atom_id res chain seq x y z
N MET A 1 36.95 -40.96 11.38
CA MET A 1 36.28 -39.66 11.60
C MET A 1 35.49 -39.39 10.33
N GLY A 2 34.17 -39.52 10.38
CA GLY A 2 33.33 -39.23 9.22
C GLY A 2 33.28 -37.72 8.97
N GLU A 3 33.29 -37.32 7.70
CA GLU A 3 33.05 -35.93 7.31
C GLU A 3 31.73 -35.43 7.91
N PRO A 4 31.67 -34.19 8.42
CA PRO A 4 30.44 -33.62 8.93
C PRO A 4 29.40 -33.57 7.79
N PRO A 5 28.10 -33.78 8.09
CA PRO A 5 27.06 -33.69 7.08
C PRO A 5 27.12 -32.29 6.44
N HIS A 6 27.26 -32.22 5.11
CA HIS A 6 27.17 -30.97 4.36
C HIS A 6 25.88 -30.24 4.79
N SER A 7 26.00 -29.17 5.57
CA SER A 7 24.87 -28.31 5.89
C SER A 7 24.33 -27.77 4.57
N LYS A 8 23.11 -28.16 4.21
CA LYS A 8 22.44 -27.67 3.00
C LYS A 8 22.45 -26.14 3.05
N LYS A 9 22.99 -25.48 2.02
CA LYS A 9 23.02 -24.01 1.96
C LYS A 9 21.59 -23.47 2.08
N PRO A 10 21.36 -22.35 2.80
CA PRO A 10 20.04 -21.77 2.93
C PRO A 10 19.50 -21.35 1.56
N ARG A 11 18.18 -21.44 1.40
CA ARG A 11 17.48 -20.95 0.21
C ARG A 11 17.53 -19.42 0.19
N ARG A 12 18.02 -18.85 -0.90
CA ARG A 12 18.16 -17.40 -1.05
C ARG A 12 16.84 -16.82 -1.52
N LEU A 13 16.31 -15.84 -0.79
CA LEU A 13 15.04 -15.22 -1.10
C LEU A 13 15.26 -13.78 -1.56
N LEU A 14 14.47 -13.34 -2.53
CA LEU A 14 14.30 -11.95 -2.94
C LEU A 14 12.81 -11.59 -2.88
N LEU A 15 12.48 -10.48 -2.23
CA LEU A 15 11.11 -9.99 -2.11
C LEU A 15 10.95 -8.69 -2.91
N ASP A 16 10.06 -8.68 -3.90
CA ASP A 16 9.58 -7.46 -4.56
C ASP A 16 8.19 -7.11 -4.04
N THR A 17 8.05 -5.91 -3.48
CA THR A 17 6.93 -5.49 -2.62
C THR A 17 6.62 -4.02 -2.85
N ASP A 18 5.39 -3.59 -2.64
CA ASP A 18 5.02 -2.18 -2.64
C ASP A 18 4.96 -1.55 -1.24
N MET A 19 5.30 -2.31 -0.20
CA MET A 19 5.42 -1.86 1.19
C MET A 19 4.16 -1.13 1.69
N ASP A 20 2.98 -1.57 1.26
CA ASP A 20 1.73 -1.27 1.94
C ASP A 20 1.64 -2.12 3.23
N THR A 21 0.47 -2.17 3.82
CA THR A 21 0.25 -2.62 5.19
C THR A 21 0.25 -4.14 5.30
N ASP A 22 -0.31 -4.83 4.31
CA ASP A 22 -0.20 -6.29 4.13
C ASP A 22 1.24 -6.73 3.84
N ASP A 23 1.99 -5.98 3.05
CA ASP A 23 3.33 -6.35 2.65
C ASP A 23 4.27 -6.53 3.84
N PHE A 24 4.23 -5.60 4.80
CA PHE A 24 5.16 -5.67 5.91
C PHE A 24 4.82 -6.83 6.86
N PHE A 25 3.56 -7.30 6.91
CA PHE A 25 3.23 -8.57 7.59
C PHE A 25 3.91 -9.75 6.92
N ALA A 26 3.94 -9.76 5.57
CA ALA A 26 4.63 -10.78 4.79
C ALA A 26 6.14 -10.72 5.00
N LEU A 27 6.73 -9.52 4.98
CA LEU A 27 8.14 -9.29 5.27
C LEU A 27 8.52 -9.77 6.67
N LEU A 28 7.77 -9.38 7.70
CA LEU A 28 8.04 -9.81 9.08
C LEU A 28 7.92 -11.33 9.22
N TYR A 29 6.91 -11.94 8.60
CA TYR A 29 6.78 -13.40 8.57
C TYR A 29 8.01 -14.08 7.94
N LEU A 30 8.56 -13.53 6.85
CA LEU A 30 9.79 -14.03 6.20
C LEU A 30 11.04 -13.80 7.08
N LEU A 31 11.17 -12.64 7.72
CA LEU A 31 12.31 -12.30 8.59
C LEU A 31 12.37 -13.16 9.86
N LYS A 32 11.24 -13.72 10.28
CA LYS A 32 11.11 -14.64 11.42
C LYS A 32 11.48 -16.08 11.10
N GLN A 33 11.61 -16.43 9.82
CA GLN A 33 11.98 -17.79 9.41
C GLN A 33 13.42 -18.13 9.84
N ASN A 34 13.70 -19.44 9.95
CA ASN A 34 15.03 -19.91 10.29
C ASN A 34 16.06 -19.50 9.21
N ARG A 35 16.98 -18.61 9.58
CA ARG A 35 18.01 -18.06 8.66
C ARG A 35 18.96 -19.11 8.08
N SER A 36 19.08 -20.27 8.74
CA SER A 36 19.89 -21.39 8.23
C SER A 36 19.17 -22.17 7.11
N GLU A 37 17.86 -21.96 6.95
CA GLU A 37 17.03 -22.58 5.91
C GLU A 37 16.59 -21.56 4.86
N PHE A 38 16.24 -20.34 5.29
CA PHE A 38 15.69 -19.26 4.47
C PHE A 38 16.45 -17.96 4.71
N ASP A 39 17.11 -17.48 3.68
CA ASP A 39 18.01 -16.33 3.77
C ASP A 39 17.53 -15.24 2.81
N LEU A 40 16.71 -14.32 3.35
CA LEU A 40 16.28 -13.13 2.63
C LEU A 40 17.49 -12.24 2.35
N LYS A 41 17.86 -12.14 1.06
CA LYS A 41 19.05 -11.41 0.59
C LYS A 41 18.76 -10.00 0.17
N ALA A 42 17.58 -9.78 -0.40
CA ALA A 42 17.20 -8.50 -0.93
C ALA A 42 15.70 -8.27 -0.83
N VAL A 43 15.35 -7.00 -0.68
CA VAL A 43 13.99 -6.49 -0.82
C VAL A 43 14.00 -5.37 -1.84
N THR A 44 13.18 -5.46 -2.86
CA THR A 44 12.99 -4.40 -3.85
C THR A 44 11.61 -3.80 -3.72
N ILE A 45 11.53 -2.48 -3.81
CA ILE A 45 10.29 -1.73 -3.67
C ILE A 45 9.77 -1.39 -5.06
N ASN A 46 8.55 -1.83 -5.37
CA ASN A 46 7.81 -1.35 -6.52
C ASN A 46 7.06 -0.09 -6.13
N ALA A 47 7.53 1.05 -6.64
CA ALA A 47 6.92 2.32 -6.31
C ALA A 47 5.58 2.55 -7.03
N ASN A 48 5.07 1.61 -7.85
CA ASN A 48 3.87 1.74 -8.69
C ASN A 48 2.52 1.64 -7.95
N SER A 49 2.51 1.39 -6.65
CA SER A 49 1.29 1.12 -5.87
C SER A 49 0.95 2.24 -4.86
N TRP A 50 0.37 1.89 -3.70
CA TRP A 50 -0.19 2.84 -2.73
C TRP A 50 0.87 3.62 -1.95
N SER A 51 2.10 3.14 -1.89
CA SER A 51 3.16 3.77 -1.11
C SER A 51 4.07 4.70 -1.93
N ASP A 52 4.50 5.80 -1.33
CA ASP A 52 5.63 6.60 -1.80
C ASP A 52 6.96 5.89 -1.59
N ALA A 53 7.83 5.94 -2.60
CA ALA A 53 9.16 5.33 -2.55
C ALA A 53 9.99 5.75 -1.33
N GLY A 54 9.99 7.04 -0.98
CA GLY A 54 10.75 7.53 0.16
C GLY A 54 10.19 7.04 1.48
N HIS A 55 8.86 7.01 1.61
CA HIS A 55 8.19 6.46 2.78
C HIS A 55 8.41 4.95 2.90
N ALA A 56 8.18 4.20 1.84
CA ALA A 56 8.39 2.75 1.75
C ALA A 56 9.83 2.34 2.08
N VAL A 57 10.83 3.00 1.48
CA VAL A 57 12.25 2.68 1.73
C VAL A 57 12.61 2.92 3.19
N ASN A 58 12.22 4.07 3.75
CA ASN A 58 12.55 4.32 5.14
C ASN A 58 11.75 3.40 6.09
N HIS A 59 10.50 3.04 5.76
CA HIS A 59 9.71 2.07 6.53
C HIS A 59 10.41 0.70 6.57
N LEU A 60 10.86 0.24 5.41
CA LEU A 60 11.64 -0.98 5.29
C LEU A 60 12.95 -0.88 6.09
N TYR A 61 13.69 0.23 6.03
CA TYR A 61 14.90 0.41 6.84
C TYR A 61 14.64 0.38 8.34
N ASP A 62 13.57 1.00 8.81
CA ASP A 62 13.19 0.96 10.23
C ASP A 62 12.87 -0.48 10.67
N ILE A 63 12.13 -1.25 9.84
CA ILE A 63 11.85 -2.68 10.08
C ILE A 63 13.13 -3.53 10.07
N LEU A 64 14.01 -3.32 9.08
CA LEU A 64 15.26 -4.07 8.98
C LEU A 64 16.18 -3.77 10.16
N TYR A 65 16.25 -2.50 10.59
CA TYR A 65 17.00 -2.11 11.78
C TYR A 65 16.42 -2.77 13.03
N MET A 66 15.10 -2.72 13.21
CA MET A 66 14.37 -3.40 14.29
C MET A 66 14.70 -4.90 14.34
N MET A 67 14.70 -5.58 13.19
CA MET A 67 14.97 -7.02 13.07
C MET A 67 16.47 -7.36 13.05
N GLY A 68 17.34 -6.35 13.11
CA GLY A 68 18.78 -6.52 13.05
C GLY A 68 19.30 -7.09 11.73
N ARG A 69 18.67 -6.66 10.63
CA ARG A 69 18.86 -7.15 9.26
C ARG A 69 19.27 -6.05 8.28
N ASP A 70 20.12 -5.13 8.74
CA ASP A 70 20.72 -4.12 7.87
C ASP A 70 21.63 -4.69 6.78
N ASP A 71 21.95 -5.99 6.84
CA ASP A 71 22.65 -6.74 5.80
C ASP A 71 21.82 -6.92 4.52
N ILE A 72 20.50 -6.78 4.59
CA ILE A 72 19.60 -6.96 3.44
C ILE A 72 19.74 -5.79 2.47
N ARG A 73 20.01 -6.11 1.20
CA ARG A 73 20.07 -5.14 0.10
C ARG A 73 18.68 -4.60 -0.17
N VAL A 74 18.57 -3.29 -0.38
CA VAL A 74 17.29 -2.63 -0.66
C VAL A 74 17.39 -1.83 -1.94
N GLY A 75 16.51 -2.13 -2.89
CA GLY A 75 16.42 -1.43 -4.16
C GLY A 75 15.06 -0.75 -4.30
N VAL A 76 14.99 0.38 -5.00
CA VAL A 76 13.72 1.02 -5.35
C VAL A 76 13.55 1.08 -6.85
N GLY A 77 12.38 0.70 -7.35
CA GLY A 77 12.17 0.48 -8.77
C GLY A 77 10.86 1.06 -9.29
N GLY A 78 10.76 0.97 -10.61
CA GLY A 78 9.73 1.46 -11.52
C GLY A 78 10.41 1.87 -12.83
N GLU A 79 9.65 2.23 -13.87
CA GLU A 79 10.20 2.28 -15.24
C GLU A 79 10.90 3.60 -15.65
N GLY A 80 11.36 4.42 -14.70
CA GLY A 80 11.77 5.82 -14.91
C GLY A 80 12.92 6.10 -15.89
N GLY A 81 13.48 5.06 -16.53
CA GLY A 81 14.37 5.19 -17.68
C GLY A 81 14.05 4.20 -18.80
N ILE A 82 12.78 4.10 -19.20
CA ILE A 82 12.39 3.54 -20.50
C ILE A 82 12.19 4.69 -21.48
N SER A 83 12.87 4.64 -22.62
CA SER A 83 12.76 5.66 -23.65
C SER A 83 11.39 5.65 -24.33
N LYS A 84 11.08 6.73 -25.07
CA LYS A 84 9.87 6.77 -25.89
C LYS A 84 9.83 5.63 -26.91
N ASP A 85 10.94 5.16 -27.45
CA ASP A 85 11.00 4.02 -28.40
C ASP A 85 10.98 2.64 -27.72
N GLY A 86 10.95 2.57 -26.39
CA GLY A 86 10.88 1.31 -25.63
C GLY A 86 12.26 0.70 -25.33
N LYS A 87 13.34 1.46 -25.48
CA LYS A 87 14.67 1.07 -25.00
C LYS A 87 14.69 1.20 -23.49
N ILE A 88 15.02 0.10 -22.82
CA ILE A 88 15.21 0.06 -21.37
C ILE A 88 16.67 0.43 -21.08
N TYR A 89 16.90 1.48 -20.29
CA TYR A 89 18.25 1.84 -19.84
C TYR A 89 18.68 1.00 -18.63
N PRO A 90 19.99 0.88 -18.33
CA PRO A 90 20.45 0.30 -17.07
C PRO A 90 20.00 1.14 -15.87
N ASP A 91 19.92 0.50 -14.69
CA ASP A 91 19.60 1.16 -13.42
C ASP A 91 18.35 2.03 -13.49
N VAL A 92 17.29 1.48 -14.06
CA VAL A 92 15.99 2.16 -14.10
C VAL A 92 15.36 2.13 -12.71
N GLY A 93 15.29 3.30 -12.09
CA GLY A 93 14.42 3.62 -10.97
C GLY A 93 13.36 4.62 -11.44
N GLY A 94 12.11 4.43 -11.03
CA GLY A 94 11.03 5.35 -11.36
C GLY A 94 9.71 4.99 -10.70
N TYR A 95 8.62 5.63 -11.14
CA TYR A 95 7.30 5.54 -10.49
C TYR A 95 6.18 5.16 -11.46
N LEU A 96 6.50 4.54 -12.60
CA LEU A 96 5.53 4.29 -13.67
C LEU A 96 5.53 2.79 -14.10
N PRO A 97 4.39 2.23 -14.56
CA PRO A 97 4.26 0.87 -15.09
C PRO A 97 4.52 0.79 -16.61
N LEU A 98 5.06 -0.34 -17.11
CA LEU A 98 5.42 -0.56 -18.53
C LEU A 98 4.32 -0.11 -19.50
N ILE A 99 3.07 -0.35 -19.14
CA ILE A 99 1.89 0.19 -19.81
C ILE A 99 1.59 1.61 -19.27
N ASP A 100 2.42 2.61 -19.62
CA ASP A 100 2.14 4.02 -19.31
C ASP A 100 1.16 4.61 -20.33
N GLN A 101 -0.07 4.90 -19.91
CA GLN A 101 -1.20 5.16 -20.83
C GLN A 101 -1.27 6.58 -21.40
N ASP A 102 -0.40 7.51 -21.00
CA ASP A 102 -0.46 8.95 -21.35
C ASP A 102 -1.84 9.61 -21.02
N MET A 103 -1.91 10.78 -20.40
CA MET A 103 -1.91 12.07 -21.10
C MET A 103 -1.09 13.09 -20.30
N SER A 104 0.23 12.86 -20.35
CA SER A 104 1.35 13.71 -19.92
C SER A 104 1.39 14.16 -18.46
N THR A 105 2.60 14.37 -17.99
CA THR A 105 3.06 15.73 -17.68
C THR A 105 4.58 15.74 -17.60
N VAL A 106 5.31 16.53 -18.39
CA VAL A 106 6.45 17.19 -17.72
C VAL A 106 5.78 18.30 -16.91
N GLY A 107 5.23 18.03 -15.70
CA GLY A 107 4.22 18.92 -15.08
C GLY A 107 3.21 18.28 -14.11
N ASP A 108 2.11 18.99 -13.84
CA ASP A 108 1.24 18.80 -12.68
C ASP A 108 0.16 17.69 -12.78
N CYS A 109 -0.10 16.99 -11.67
CA CYS A 109 -1.21 16.05 -11.42
C CYS A 109 -1.36 14.86 -12.39
N ARG A 110 -0.54 13.81 -12.20
CA ARG A 110 -0.72 12.53 -12.90
C ARG A 110 -1.63 11.56 -12.12
N TYR A 111 -2.68 11.11 -12.78
CA TYR A 111 -3.56 10.03 -12.32
C TYR A 111 -2.92 8.69 -12.71
N ARG A 112 -2.00 8.17 -11.87
CA ARG A 112 -1.60 6.75 -11.87
C ARG A 112 -2.89 5.93 -11.78
N GLN A 113 -3.14 4.95 -12.67
CA GLN A 113 -4.35 4.12 -12.81
C GLN A 113 -5.25 4.01 -11.55
N ALA A 114 -5.89 5.14 -11.23
CA ALA A 114 -6.52 5.54 -9.98
C ALA A 114 -6.10 4.85 -8.66
N ILE A 115 -5.07 5.38 -7.97
CA ILE A 115 -5.01 5.26 -6.50
C ILE A 115 -5.57 6.55 -5.87
N PRO A 116 -6.70 6.51 -5.13
CA PRO A 116 -7.20 7.65 -4.39
C PRO A 116 -6.15 8.22 -3.44
N VAL A 117 -5.82 9.51 -3.62
CA VAL A 117 -4.80 10.23 -2.84
C VAL A 117 -5.07 10.18 -1.32
N GLY A 118 -6.33 10.08 -0.90
CA GLY A 118 -6.71 10.12 0.51
C GLY A 118 -6.31 8.90 1.35
N ALA A 119 -6.22 7.70 0.77
CA ALA A 119 -5.84 6.50 1.54
C ALA A 119 -4.32 6.38 1.73
N ARG A 120 -3.57 6.84 0.72
CA ARG A 120 -2.10 6.85 0.67
C ARG A 120 -1.44 7.49 1.88
N LEU A 121 -2.03 8.57 2.40
CA LEU A 121 -1.58 9.25 3.62
C LEU A 121 -1.42 8.34 4.83
N ASN A 122 -2.40 7.47 5.04
CA ASN A 122 -2.37 6.54 6.17
C ASN A 122 -1.44 5.37 5.89
N ILE A 123 -1.33 4.94 4.64
CA ILE A 123 -0.45 3.84 4.22
C ILE A 123 1.03 4.23 4.39
N ASP A 124 1.43 5.39 3.87
CA ASP A 124 2.82 5.89 3.90
C ASP A 124 3.39 6.08 5.32
N THR A 125 2.50 6.37 6.27
CA THR A 125 2.86 6.55 7.68
C THR A 125 2.59 5.31 8.52
N ASN A 126 1.96 4.28 7.94
CA ASN A 126 1.26 3.21 8.63
C ASN A 126 0.46 3.74 9.83
N TYR A 127 -0.44 4.69 9.55
CA TYR A 127 -1.27 5.39 10.54
C TYR A 127 -0.47 6.07 11.66
N GLY A 128 0.78 6.47 11.38
CA GLY A 128 1.71 7.05 12.36
C GLY A 128 2.44 6.08 13.25
N LEU A 129 2.10 4.79 13.17
CA LEU A 129 2.79 3.76 13.93
C LEU A 129 4.24 3.65 13.52
N ARG A 130 4.58 3.85 12.26
CA ARG A 130 5.95 3.72 11.81
C ARG A 130 6.91 4.56 12.65
N ARG A 131 6.73 5.88 12.72
CA ARG A 131 7.64 6.77 13.47
C ARG A 131 7.46 6.70 14.98
N SER A 132 6.27 6.36 15.47
CA SER A 132 6.01 6.28 16.92
C SER A 132 6.41 4.95 17.54
N PHE A 133 6.51 3.88 16.73
CA PHE A 133 6.76 2.52 17.19
C PHE A 133 8.10 1.98 16.72
N LEU A 134 8.47 2.16 15.46
CA LEU A 134 9.69 1.54 14.93
C LEU A 134 10.94 2.34 15.28
N PRO A 135 12.02 1.66 15.71
CA PRO A 135 13.31 2.29 15.92
C PRO A 135 13.95 2.68 14.58
N GLN A 136 14.68 3.79 14.56
CA GLN A 136 15.34 4.30 13.36
C GLN A 136 16.83 3.94 13.37
N GLY A 137 17.27 3.31 12.28
CA GLY A 137 18.68 2.97 12.05
C GLY A 137 19.48 4.12 11.43
N SER A 138 20.72 3.82 11.04
CA SER A 138 21.59 4.76 10.33
C SER A 138 21.25 4.85 8.83
N ARG A 139 20.61 3.82 8.27
CA ARG A 139 20.14 3.79 6.87
C ARG A 139 18.94 4.72 6.73
N ARG A 140 18.95 5.51 5.65
CA ARG A 140 17.86 6.41 5.28
C ARG A 140 17.78 6.52 3.77
N TYR A 141 16.57 6.74 3.26
CA TYR A 141 16.37 7.07 1.87
C TYR A 141 17.08 8.38 1.54
N ILE A 142 17.96 8.33 0.53
CA ILE A 142 18.60 9.52 -0.03
C ILE A 142 18.28 9.52 -1.52
N PRO A 143 17.49 10.50 -2.01
CA PRO A 143 17.22 10.64 -3.43
C PRO A 143 18.51 10.59 -4.25
N LEU A 144 18.50 9.84 -5.36
CA LEU A 144 19.64 9.61 -6.27
C LEU A 144 20.78 8.72 -5.76
N LEU A 145 20.89 8.46 -4.44
CA LEU A 145 21.87 7.51 -3.90
C LEU A 145 21.25 6.15 -3.54
N GLN A 146 19.91 6.07 -3.51
CA GLN A 146 19.21 4.83 -3.27
C GLN A 146 19.45 3.86 -4.45
N PRO A 147 19.96 2.63 -4.20
CA PRO A 147 20.09 1.62 -5.25
C PRO A 147 18.77 1.34 -5.95
N THR A 148 18.84 1.04 -7.24
CA THR A 148 17.66 0.71 -8.04
C THR A 148 17.24 -0.74 -7.79
N ALA A 149 15.96 -1.06 -8.02
CA ALA A 149 15.49 -2.43 -7.96
C ALA A 149 16.26 -3.32 -8.96
N GLN A 150 16.59 -2.81 -10.15
CA GLN A 150 17.36 -3.55 -11.15
C GLN A 150 18.76 -3.91 -10.63
N GLN A 151 19.52 -2.94 -10.13
CA GLN A 151 20.86 -3.18 -9.59
C GLN A 151 20.81 -4.25 -8.49
N VAL A 152 19.85 -4.14 -7.55
CA VAL A 152 19.71 -5.08 -6.44
C VAL A 152 19.29 -6.48 -6.91
N MET A 153 18.39 -6.59 -7.90
CA MET A 153 18.02 -7.87 -8.51
C MET A 153 19.20 -8.52 -9.22
N ILE A 154 19.95 -7.77 -10.01
CA ILE A 154 21.14 -8.25 -10.73
C ILE A 154 22.18 -8.77 -9.74
N ASP A 155 22.56 -7.96 -8.75
CA ASP A 155 23.57 -8.35 -7.74
C ASP A 155 23.12 -9.60 -6.98
N THR A 156 21.85 -9.65 -6.59
CA THR A 156 21.34 -10.77 -5.79
C THR A 156 21.20 -12.05 -6.61
N ILE A 157 20.68 -11.98 -7.83
CA ILE A 157 20.42 -13.16 -8.66
C ILE A 157 21.71 -13.67 -9.32
N SER A 158 22.68 -12.81 -9.61
CA SER A 158 24.00 -13.22 -10.11
C SER A 158 24.83 -13.98 -9.07
N ASP A 159 24.69 -13.64 -7.79
CA ASP A 159 25.33 -14.32 -6.64
C ASP A 159 24.91 -15.81 -6.51
N GLY A 160 23.82 -16.26 -7.15
CA GLY A 160 23.41 -17.67 -7.17
C GLY A 160 21.89 -17.92 -7.28
N PRO A 161 21.46 -19.20 -7.23
CA PRO A 161 20.05 -19.58 -7.27
C PRO A 161 19.23 -18.84 -6.23
N THR A 162 18.11 -18.26 -6.66
CA THR A 162 17.27 -17.36 -5.86
C THR A 162 15.80 -17.66 -6.13
N THR A 163 15.01 -17.76 -5.05
CA THR A 163 13.55 -17.79 -5.12
C THR A 163 13.00 -16.37 -4.98
N VAL A 164 12.08 -15.98 -5.86
CA VAL A 164 11.56 -14.62 -5.96
C VAL A 164 10.10 -14.58 -5.49
N PHE A 165 9.78 -13.59 -4.65
CA PHE A 165 8.44 -13.26 -4.22
C PHE A 165 8.03 -11.95 -4.90
N LEU A 166 6.91 -11.94 -5.60
CA LEU A 166 6.32 -10.76 -6.20
C LEU A 166 4.97 -10.53 -5.51
N ILE A 167 4.96 -9.64 -4.53
CA ILE A 167 3.75 -9.28 -3.78
C ILE A 167 3.24 -7.87 -4.07
N GLY A 168 3.97 -7.12 -4.90
CA GLY A 168 3.49 -5.90 -5.54
C GLY A 168 3.34 -6.05 -7.06
N ALA A 169 3.20 -4.92 -7.75
CA ALA A 169 3.19 -4.89 -9.22
C ALA A 169 4.48 -5.52 -9.81
N HIS A 170 4.37 -6.13 -10.99
CA HIS A 170 5.46 -6.98 -11.51
C HIS A 170 6.51 -6.22 -12.34
N THR A 171 6.41 -4.90 -12.42
CA THR A 171 7.24 -4.00 -13.24
C THR A 171 8.73 -4.26 -13.08
N ASN A 172 9.21 -4.28 -11.83
CA ASN A 172 10.63 -4.41 -11.54
C ASN A 172 11.17 -5.74 -12.09
N PHE A 173 10.48 -6.83 -11.82
CA PHE A 173 10.94 -8.15 -12.23
C PHE A 173 10.79 -8.38 -13.75
N ALA A 174 9.76 -7.82 -14.39
CA ALA A 174 9.61 -7.87 -15.84
C ALA A 174 10.76 -7.13 -16.55
N ILE A 175 11.11 -5.93 -16.09
CA ILE A 175 12.26 -5.17 -16.60
C ILE A 175 13.55 -5.98 -16.43
N PHE A 176 13.76 -6.61 -15.28
CA PHE A 176 14.90 -7.50 -15.03
C PHE A 176 14.96 -8.65 -16.06
N LEU A 177 13.83 -9.34 -16.28
CA LEU A 177 13.76 -10.44 -17.25
C LEU A 177 14.01 -9.98 -18.70
N MET A 178 13.53 -8.78 -19.06
CA MET A 178 13.68 -8.23 -20.41
C MET A 178 15.10 -7.74 -20.68
N THR A 179 15.84 -7.30 -19.66
CA THR A 179 17.20 -6.74 -19.80
C THR A 179 18.31 -7.74 -19.49
N HIS A 180 18.05 -8.71 -18.61
CA HIS A 180 19.01 -9.73 -18.16
C HIS A 180 18.48 -11.17 -18.32
N PRO A 181 18.06 -11.58 -19.53
CA PRO A 181 17.52 -12.92 -19.76
C PRO A 181 18.50 -14.05 -19.43
N GLU A 182 19.81 -13.79 -19.46
CA GLU A 182 20.86 -14.74 -19.07
C GLU A 182 20.85 -15.12 -17.59
N LEU A 183 20.35 -14.23 -16.72
CA LEU A 183 20.24 -14.45 -15.27
C LEU A 183 18.97 -15.19 -14.87
N LYS A 184 18.00 -15.31 -15.78
CA LYS A 184 16.76 -16.08 -15.59
C LYS A 184 17.02 -17.52 -15.11
N LYS A 185 18.13 -18.15 -15.51
CA LYS A 185 18.50 -19.51 -15.09
C LYS A 185 18.82 -19.65 -13.60
N ASN A 186 19.12 -18.54 -12.91
CA ASN A 186 19.29 -18.49 -11.45
C ASN A 186 17.95 -18.25 -10.73
N VAL A 187 16.90 -18.03 -11.51
CA VAL A 187 15.45 -18.11 -11.26
C VAL A 187 14.90 -19.43 -10.73
N GLU A 188 14.96 -19.79 -9.44
CA GLU A 188 14.47 -21.13 -9.03
C GLU A 188 12.95 -21.25 -9.14
N HIS A 189 12.24 -20.26 -8.59
CA HIS A 189 10.77 -20.25 -8.52
C HIS A 189 10.27 -18.83 -8.28
N ILE A 190 9.06 -18.53 -8.74
CA ILE A 190 8.38 -17.25 -8.48
C ILE A 190 7.09 -17.51 -7.71
N TYR A 191 6.95 -16.87 -6.55
CA TYR A 191 5.71 -16.84 -5.79
C TYR A 191 5.03 -15.48 -6.00
N VAL A 192 3.78 -15.50 -6.45
CA VAL A 192 3.03 -14.30 -6.83
C VAL A 192 1.82 -14.15 -5.91
N MET A 193 1.70 -12.99 -5.27
CA MET A 193 0.41 -12.49 -4.81
C MET A 193 -0.19 -11.66 -5.94
N GLY A 194 -1.39 -12.02 -6.38
CA GLY A 194 -2.12 -11.24 -7.36
C GLY A 194 -3.06 -12.05 -8.22
N GLY A 195 -3.84 -11.35 -9.04
CA GLY A 195 -4.82 -11.94 -9.93
C GLY A 195 -6.13 -12.35 -9.25
N GLY A 196 -7.20 -12.41 -10.02
CA GLY A 196 -8.42 -13.13 -9.70
C GLY A 196 -8.77 -13.99 -10.91
N ILE A 197 -9.04 -15.28 -10.71
CA ILE A 197 -9.30 -16.23 -11.81
C ILE A 197 -10.80 -16.49 -11.91
N ARG A 198 -11.38 -17.00 -10.82
CA ARG A 198 -12.80 -17.30 -10.64
C ARG A 198 -13.31 -16.79 -9.29
N SER A 199 -12.58 -15.85 -8.69
CA SER A 199 -12.90 -15.22 -7.43
C SER A 199 -14.35 -14.72 -7.41
N LYS A 200 -14.98 -14.83 -6.24
CA LYS A 200 -16.28 -14.24 -5.96
C LYS A 200 -16.08 -13.30 -4.79
N ASN A 201 -15.80 -12.03 -5.08
CA ASN A 201 -15.53 -11.04 -4.05
C ASN A 201 -16.70 -11.01 -3.04
N PRO A 202 -16.44 -11.31 -1.75
CA PRO A 202 -17.49 -11.38 -0.73
C PRO A 202 -17.87 -9.99 -0.18
N ILE A 203 -17.14 -8.93 -0.51
CA ILE A 203 -17.34 -7.60 0.07
C ILE A 203 -18.68 -7.02 -0.40
N GLY A 204 -19.47 -6.58 0.57
CA GLY A 204 -20.80 -6.03 0.32
C GLY A 204 -21.84 -7.05 -0.12
N CYS A 205 -21.56 -8.35 0.01
CA CYS A 205 -22.53 -9.40 -0.24
C CYS A 205 -23.51 -9.56 0.94
N CYS A 206 -24.77 -9.83 0.61
CA CYS A 206 -25.78 -10.15 1.61
C CYS A 206 -25.68 -11.61 2.05
N LEU A 207 -25.84 -11.87 3.34
CA LEU A 207 -26.02 -13.21 3.87
C LEU A 207 -27.35 -13.80 3.35
N GLU A 208 -27.35 -15.09 3.03
CA GLU A 208 -28.48 -15.80 2.40
C GLU A 208 -29.81 -15.74 3.20
N SER A 209 -29.80 -15.23 4.44
CA SER A 209 -30.95 -15.16 5.33
C SER A 209 -31.63 -13.78 5.45
N ASN A 210 -31.14 -12.72 4.80
CA ASN A 210 -31.68 -11.37 5.01
C ASN A 210 -32.30 -10.76 3.74
N THR A 211 -33.62 -10.91 3.58
CA THR A 211 -34.40 -10.41 2.43
C THR A 211 -34.45 -8.88 2.30
N SER A 212 -34.01 -8.14 3.33
CA SER A 212 -33.92 -6.68 3.33
C SER A 212 -32.58 -6.13 2.83
N CYS A 213 -31.56 -6.98 2.74
CA CYS A 213 -30.23 -6.57 2.34
C CYS A 213 -30.15 -6.47 0.81
N LYS A 214 -29.69 -5.32 0.32
CA LYS A 214 -29.32 -5.15 -1.10
C LYS A 214 -27.80 -5.29 -1.22
N PRO A 215 -27.28 -6.24 -2.01
CA PRO A 215 -25.85 -6.38 -2.21
C PRO A 215 -25.27 -5.06 -2.71
N MET A 216 -24.13 -4.64 -2.16
CA MET A 216 -23.38 -3.51 -2.68
C MET A 216 -22.71 -3.90 -4.01
N GLY A 217 -22.33 -2.90 -4.83
CA GLY A 217 -21.91 -3.09 -6.22
C GLY A 217 -20.70 -4.02 -6.47
N GLN A 218 -19.92 -4.34 -5.43
CA GLN A 218 -18.73 -5.19 -5.52
C GLN A 218 -19.01 -6.68 -5.26
N CYS A 219 -20.21 -7.05 -4.82
CA CYS A 219 -20.50 -8.45 -4.53
C CYS A 219 -20.42 -9.32 -5.80
N GLY A 220 -19.60 -10.38 -5.74
CA GLY A 220 -19.49 -11.37 -6.82
C GLY A 220 -18.62 -10.96 -8.01
N ILE A 221 -17.96 -9.80 -7.97
CA ILE A 221 -16.94 -9.44 -8.98
C ILE A 221 -15.69 -10.33 -8.81
N VAL A 222 -14.94 -10.49 -9.89
CA VAL A 222 -13.73 -11.34 -9.88
C VAL A 222 -12.53 -10.58 -9.31
N GLY A 223 -12.38 -9.33 -9.72
CA GLY A 223 -11.29 -8.44 -9.32
C GLY A 223 -11.50 -7.71 -8.00
N ASN A 224 -10.62 -6.75 -7.71
CA ASN A 224 -10.70 -5.93 -6.49
C ASN A 224 -10.44 -4.43 -6.70
N LEU A 225 -10.57 -3.89 -7.92
CA LEU A 225 -10.21 -2.49 -8.28
C LEU A 225 -11.00 -1.34 -7.59
N PHE A 226 -11.37 -1.43 -6.30
CA PHE A 226 -12.13 -0.43 -5.53
C PHE A 226 -13.31 0.20 -6.29
N SER A 227 -13.22 1.45 -6.78
CA SER A 227 -14.27 2.12 -7.56
C SER A 227 -14.22 1.82 -9.06
N GLY A 228 -13.21 1.08 -9.50
CA GLY A 228 -12.93 0.69 -10.89
C GLY A 228 -13.73 -0.49 -11.43
N TYR A 229 -14.52 -1.21 -10.62
CA TYR A 229 -15.32 -2.35 -11.12
C TYR A 229 -16.37 -1.96 -12.18
N THR A 230 -16.77 -0.68 -12.22
CA THR A 230 -17.70 -0.14 -13.22
C THR A 230 -17.10 -0.09 -14.61
N SER A 231 -15.77 -0.10 -14.74
CA SER A 231 -15.02 -0.20 -15.99
C SER A 231 -14.35 -1.57 -16.16
N ASN A 232 -13.80 -2.14 -15.09
CA ASN A 232 -13.09 -3.42 -15.10
C ASN A 232 -13.36 -4.24 -13.82
N PRO A 233 -14.30 -5.20 -13.88
CA PRO A 233 -14.66 -6.04 -12.75
C PRO A 233 -13.76 -7.28 -12.59
N TYR A 234 -12.72 -7.44 -13.42
CA TYR A 234 -11.95 -8.69 -13.51
C TYR A 234 -10.56 -8.61 -12.92
N ALA A 235 -9.91 -7.46 -13.02
CA ALA A 235 -8.52 -7.32 -12.65
C ALA A 235 -8.30 -7.22 -11.14
N GLU A 236 -7.18 -7.76 -10.70
CA GLU A 236 -6.65 -7.56 -9.36
C GLU A 236 -5.55 -6.49 -9.42
N PHE A 237 -5.42 -5.68 -8.37
CA PHE A 237 -4.53 -4.52 -8.33
C PHE A 237 -3.09 -4.76 -8.81
N ASN A 238 -2.38 -5.74 -8.25
CA ASN A 238 -0.97 -5.98 -8.59
C ASN A 238 -0.78 -6.34 -10.07
N ILE A 239 -1.74 -7.08 -10.65
CA ILE A 239 -1.73 -7.43 -12.08
C ILE A 239 -2.27 -6.28 -12.95
N PHE A 240 -3.22 -5.49 -12.47
CA PHE A 240 -3.81 -4.37 -13.19
C PHE A 240 -2.81 -3.25 -13.40
N VAL A 241 -2.10 -2.86 -12.33
CA VAL A 241 -1.13 -1.74 -12.33
C VAL A 241 -0.11 -1.88 -13.46
N ASP A 242 0.31 -3.10 -13.77
CA ASP A 242 1.16 -3.37 -14.93
C ASP A 242 0.89 -4.75 -15.55
N SER A 243 -0.19 -4.83 -16.33
CA SER A 243 -0.62 -6.10 -16.93
C SER A 243 0.38 -6.65 -17.96
N PHE A 244 1.18 -5.79 -18.60
CA PHE A 244 2.20 -6.24 -19.53
C PHE A 244 3.40 -6.83 -18.78
N ALA A 245 3.84 -6.18 -17.70
CA ALA A 245 4.87 -6.77 -16.85
C ALA A 245 4.44 -8.11 -16.27
N ALA A 246 3.20 -8.19 -15.74
CA ALA A 246 2.66 -9.45 -15.26
C ALA A 246 2.62 -10.52 -16.37
N TYR A 247 2.24 -10.17 -17.59
CA TYR A 247 2.32 -11.07 -18.73
C TYR A 247 3.76 -11.55 -18.99
N GLN A 248 4.75 -10.65 -18.99
CA GLN A 248 6.17 -11.02 -19.17
C GLN A 248 6.65 -12.00 -18.08
N VAL A 249 6.24 -11.79 -16.83
CA VAL A 249 6.58 -12.70 -15.72
C VAL A 249 5.92 -14.06 -15.90
N PHE A 250 4.61 -14.10 -16.17
CA PHE A 250 3.86 -15.36 -16.35
C PHE A 250 4.37 -16.18 -17.53
N HIS A 251 4.74 -15.51 -18.61
CA HIS A 251 5.30 -16.13 -19.82
C HIS A 251 6.82 -16.26 -19.79
N SER A 252 7.45 -15.98 -18.65
CA SER A 252 8.90 -16.12 -18.51
C SER A 252 9.33 -17.57 -18.72
N GLY A 253 8.53 -18.57 -18.32
CA GLY A 253 8.92 -19.99 -18.32
C GLY A 253 9.72 -20.41 -17.09
N ILE A 254 9.80 -19.55 -16.06
CA ILE A 254 10.20 -19.94 -14.71
C ILE A 254 8.99 -20.59 -14.01
N PRO A 255 9.14 -21.59 -13.14
CA PRO A 255 8.03 -22.12 -12.34
C PRO A 255 7.36 -21.04 -11.48
N ILE A 256 6.02 -20.98 -11.55
CA ILE A 256 5.21 -19.99 -10.83
C ILE A 256 4.22 -20.68 -9.88
N THR A 257 4.11 -20.14 -8.67
CA THR A 257 2.98 -20.37 -7.78
C THR A 257 2.22 -19.07 -7.56
N LEU A 258 0.94 -19.08 -7.92
CA LEU A 258 0.02 -17.96 -7.82
C LEU A 258 -0.88 -18.11 -6.59
N VAL A 259 -1.01 -17.03 -5.83
CA VAL A 259 -1.95 -16.88 -4.73
C VAL A 259 -2.92 -15.74 -5.09
N PRO A 260 -4.03 -16.08 -5.78
CA PRO A 260 -4.99 -15.10 -6.27
C PRO A 260 -6.08 -14.78 -5.24
N LEU A 261 -6.93 -13.80 -5.59
CA LEU A 261 -8.13 -13.43 -4.85
C LEU A 261 -9.05 -14.63 -4.55
N ASP A 262 -9.07 -15.65 -5.42
CA ASP A 262 -9.81 -16.90 -5.18
C ASP A 262 -9.44 -17.54 -3.83
N ALA A 263 -8.16 -17.51 -3.46
CA ALA A 263 -7.68 -18.06 -2.21
C ALA A 263 -7.74 -17.04 -1.07
N THR A 264 -7.30 -15.80 -1.32
CA THR A 264 -7.17 -14.80 -0.25
C THR A 264 -8.54 -14.30 0.25
N ASN A 265 -9.58 -14.30 -0.59
CA ASN A 265 -10.95 -14.00 -0.17
C ASN A 265 -11.53 -15.04 0.81
N THR A 266 -10.84 -16.17 1.01
CA THR A 266 -11.25 -17.21 1.96
C THR A 266 -10.55 -17.11 3.31
N ILE A 267 -9.71 -16.10 3.52
CA ILE A 267 -8.96 -15.83 4.75
C ILE A 267 -9.10 -14.36 5.23
N PRO A 268 -10.35 -13.88 5.48
CA PRO A 268 -10.56 -12.56 6.07
C PRO A 268 -10.10 -12.54 7.52
N ILE A 269 -9.52 -11.42 7.96
CA ILE A 269 -9.27 -11.17 9.38
C ILE A 269 -10.62 -11.03 10.10
N THR A 270 -10.81 -11.84 11.14
CA THR A 270 -12.02 -11.84 11.97
C THR A 270 -11.78 -11.15 13.31
N GLU A 271 -12.86 -10.78 14.00
CA GLU A 271 -12.76 -10.27 15.37
C GLU A 271 -12.13 -11.30 16.31
N GLN A 272 -12.41 -12.59 16.11
CA GLN A 272 -11.78 -13.68 16.87
C GLN A 272 -10.27 -13.71 16.64
N PHE A 273 -9.82 -13.58 15.39
CA PHE A 273 -8.39 -13.49 15.08
C PHE A 273 -7.73 -12.30 15.80
N LEU A 274 -8.35 -11.12 15.76
CA LEU A 274 -7.81 -9.93 16.43
C LEU A 274 -7.77 -10.10 17.96
N ALA A 275 -8.77 -10.76 18.55
CA ALA A 275 -8.81 -11.07 19.97
C ALA A 275 -7.69 -12.03 20.39
N GLU A 276 -7.40 -13.04 19.57
CA GLU A 276 -6.27 -13.96 19.79
C GLU A 276 -4.93 -13.25 19.62
N PHE A 277 -4.77 -12.44 18.57
CA PHE A 277 -3.54 -11.69 18.34
C PHE A 277 -3.26 -10.72 19.51
N LYS A 278 -4.29 -10.07 20.05
CA LYS A 278 -4.14 -9.22 21.24
C LYS A 278 -3.50 -9.96 22.42
N GLN A 279 -3.80 -11.25 22.59
CA GLN A 279 -3.26 -12.09 23.65
C GLN A 279 -1.86 -12.64 23.32
N HIS A 280 -1.53 -12.72 22.03
CA HIS A 280 -0.28 -13.32 21.51
C HIS A 280 0.55 -12.28 20.76
N GLN A 281 1.16 -11.36 21.50
CA GLN A 281 2.06 -10.31 20.98
C GLN A 281 3.33 -10.20 21.84
N ASN A 282 3.97 -11.35 22.04
CA ASN A 282 5.13 -11.55 22.91
C ASN A 282 6.42 -10.92 22.40
N THR A 283 6.48 -10.62 21.10
CA THR A 283 7.63 -10.01 20.44
C THR A 283 7.30 -8.59 19.98
N PHE A 284 8.33 -7.77 19.80
CA PHE A 284 8.16 -6.37 19.40
C PHE A 284 7.50 -6.23 18.02
N GLU A 285 7.93 -7.07 17.07
CA GLU A 285 7.34 -7.15 15.74
C GLU A 285 5.87 -7.62 15.77
N ALA A 286 5.50 -8.55 16.67
CA ALA A 286 4.11 -8.98 16.82
C ALA A 286 3.23 -7.84 17.37
N GLN A 287 3.76 -7.05 18.31
CA GLN A 287 3.07 -5.85 18.81
C GLN A 287 2.87 -4.82 17.72
N TYR A 288 3.90 -4.57 16.88
CA TYR A 288 3.79 -3.66 15.75
C TYR A 288 2.68 -4.09 14.77
N CYS A 289 2.65 -5.39 14.43
CA CYS A 289 1.61 -5.96 13.58
C CYS A 289 0.21 -5.78 14.18
N TYR A 290 0.05 -6.10 15.48
CA TYR A 290 -1.23 -5.97 16.17
C TYR A 290 -1.70 -4.52 16.24
N GLN A 291 -0.83 -3.56 16.54
CA GLN A 291 -1.20 -2.14 16.57
C GLN A 291 -1.70 -1.66 15.21
N THR A 292 -1.08 -2.13 14.12
CA THR A 292 -1.49 -1.76 12.77
C THR A 292 -2.88 -2.27 12.43
N LEU A 293 -3.15 -3.55 12.73
CA LEU A 293 -4.42 -4.18 12.41
C LEU A 293 -5.64 -3.54 13.11
N LYS A 294 -5.45 -2.83 14.22
CA LYS A 294 -6.53 -2.10 14.90
C LYS A 294 -7.17 -1.00 14.06
N PHE A 295 -6.45 -0.49 13.05
CA PHE A 295 -6.95 0.60 12.21
C PHE A 295 -7.78 0.12 11.02
N TYR A 296 -7.92 -1.20 10.84
CA TYR A 296 -8.66 -1.82 9.73
C TYR A 296 -9.97 -2.45 10.20
N ASN A 297 -11.08 -2.10 9.53
CA ASN A 297 -12.41 -2.68 9.80
C ASN A 297 -12.70 -3.96 9.00
N ALA A 298 -12.04 -4.16 7.86
CA ALA A 298 -12.15 -5.36 7.03
C ALA A 298 -10.87 -5.52 6.20
N PHE A 299 -10.12 -6.59 6.43
CA PHE A 299 -8.81 -6.82 5.85
C PHE A 299 -8.60 -8.31 5.55
N PHE A 300 -7.87 -8.62 4.48
CA PHE A 300 -7.50 -9.98 4.12
C PHE A 300 -5.99 -10.12 4.17
N MET A 301 -5.50 -11.28 4.60
CA MET A 301 -4.07 -11.56 4.60
C MET A 301 -3.61 -11.96 3.19
N TRP A 302 -3.47 -11.01 2.27
CA TRP A 302 -3.04 -11.29 0.89
C TRP A 302 -1.58 -11.73 0.82
N ASP A 303 -0.66 -10.85 1.22
CA ASP A 303 0.77 -11.07 1.02
C ASP A 303 1.36 -12.03 2.04
N SER A 304 0.95 -11.91 3.31
CA SER A 304 1.43 -12.80 4.36
C SER A 304 1.01 -14.25 4.11
N PHE A 305 -0.19 -14.48 3.60
CA PHE A 305 -0.64 -15.82 3.20
C PHE A 305 0.19 -16.36 2.03
N THR A 306 0.55 -15.50 1.08
CA THR A 306 1.48 -15.86 -0.01
C THR A 306 2.83 -16.29 0.55
N SER A 307 3.39 -15.55 1.51
CA SER A 307 4.62 -15.93 2.22
C SER A 307 4.49 -17.27 2.94
N GLY A 308 3.39 -17.50 3.65
CA GLY A 308 3.12 -18.79 4.31
C GLY A 308 3.07 -19.96 3.33
N ILE A 309 2.34 -19.80 2.22
CA ILE A 309 2.25 -20.83 1.17
C ILE A 309 3.63 -21.18 0.62
N ALA A 310 4.43 -20.16 0.31
CA ALA A 310 5.76 -20.35 -0.24
C ALA A 310 6.70 -21.07 0.74
N ILE A 311 6.72 -20.65 2.01
CA ILE A 311 7.54 -21.28 3.06
C ILE A 311 7.12 -22.75 3.23
N SER A 312 5.83 -23.05 3.35
CA SER A 312 5.33 -24.42 3.48
C SER A 312 5.72 -25.30 2.28
N ILE A 313 5.66 -24.77 1.05
CA ILE A 313 6.12 -25.51 -0.14
C ILE A 313 7.63 -25.79 -0.07
N MET A 314 8.43 -24.77 0.27
CA MET A 314 9.89 -24.91 0.31
C MET A 314 10.41 -25.82 1.43
N GLN A 315 9.70 -25.87 2.57
CA GLN A 315 10.02 -26.74 3.73
C GLN A 315 9.69 -28.21 3.47
N ASN A 316 8.54 -28.51 2.87
CA ASN A 316 8.09 -29.88 2.65
C ASN A 316 8.84 -30.61 1.50
N GLY A 317 9.74 -29.89 0.82
CA GLY A 317 10.46 -30.35 -0.37
C GLY A 317 9.51 -30.51 -1.55
N ASP A 318 10.04 -30.63 -2.76
CA ASP A 318 9.27 -30.92 -3.98
C ASP A 318 8.72 -32.37 -3.97
N LYS A 319 8.11 -32.80 -2.87
CA LYS A 319 7.18 -33.92 -2.90
C LYS A 319 6.05 -33.48 -3.83
N PHE A 320 6.11 -33.99 -5.05
CA PHE A 320 5.14 -33.84 -6.15
C PHE A 320 3.67 -34.14 -5.77
N SER A 321 3.34 -34.40 -4.49
CA SER A 321 1.96 -34.58 -4.02
C SER A 321 1.14 -33.28 -4.10
N GLY A 322 1.78 -32.12 -4.25
CA GLY A 322 1.07 -30.85 -4.42
C GLY A 322 0.43 -30.32 -3.12
N GLU A 323 0.69 -30.95 -1.98
CA GLU A 323 0.14 -30.54 -0.69
C GLU A 323 0.83 -29.26 -0.19
N ASN A 324 0.03 -28.37 0.37
CA ASN A 324 0.46 -27.18 1.09
C ASN A 324 -0.30 -27.18 2.41
N GLU A 325 0.34 -26.80 3.52
CA GLU A 325 -0.29 -26.87 4.85
C GLU A 325 -1.49 -25.93 4.97
N PHE A 326 -1.45 -24.80 4.25
CA PHE A 326 -2.37 -23.69 4.45
C PHE A 326 -3.41 -23.54 3.33
N ALA A 327 -3.16 -24.10 2.15
CA ALA A 327 -4.00 -23.92 0.97
C ALA A 327 -4.24 -25.21 0.18
N VAL A 328 -5.36 -25.23 -0.55
CA VAL A 328 -5.63 -26.25 -1.58
C VAL A 328 -5.01 -25.78 -2.89
N MET A 329 -4.06 -26.56 -3.41
CA MET A 329 -3.30 -26.21 -4.63
C MET A 329 -3.82 -26.95 -5.86
N LYS A 330 -3.86 -26.29 -7.01
CA LYS A 330 -4.21 -26.90 -8.30
C LYS A 330 -3.33 -26.34 -9.43
N TYR A 331 -3.03 -27.14 -10.44
CA TYR A 331 -2.46 -26.61 -11.67
C TYR A 331 -3.56 -26.08 -12.58
N MET A 332 -3.35 -24.89 -13.14
CA MET A 332 -4.27 -24.24 -14.08
C MET A 332 -3.52 -23.69 -15.28
N ASN A 333 -4.23 -23.57 -16.40
CA ASN A 333 -3.71 -23.01 -17.65
C ASN A 333 -4.16 -21.56 -17.76
N LEU A 334 -3.25 -20.64 -17.47
CA LEU A 334 -3.56 -19.22 -17.30
C LEU A 334 -2.84 -18.36 -18.34
N THR A 335 -3.31 -17.12 -18.50
CA THR A 335 -2.59 -16.01 -19.13
C THR A 335 -3.02 -14.71 -18.45
N VAL A 336 -2.28 -13.63 -18.69
CA VAL A 336 -2.67 -12.29 -18.26
C VAL A 336 -3.20 -11.53 -19.46
N VAL A 337 -4.43 -11.03 -19.38
CA VAL A 337 -4.98 -10.16 -20.42
C VAL A 337 -4.29 -8.79 -20.31
N THR A 338 -3.64 -8.32 -21.37
CA THR A 338 -2.91 -7.04 -21.35
C THR A 338 -3.63 -5.91 -22.08
N SER A 339 -4.64 -6.25 -22.89
CA SER A 339 -5.42 -5.28 -23.67
C SER A 339 -6.75 -5.89 -24.12
N ASN A 340 -7.70 -5.03 -24.45
CA ASN A 340 -9.08 -5.36 -24.75
C ASN A 340 -9.36 -5.44 -26.25
N LYS A 341 -10.19 -6.40 -26.66
CA LYS A 341 -10.60 -6.55 -28.06
C LYS A 341 -11.47 -5.37 -28.53
N PRO A 342 -11.45 -5.01 -29.83
CA PRO A 342 -10.70 -5.68 -30.91
C PRO A 342 -9.21 -5.36 -30.89
N TYR A 343 -8.38 -6.32 -31.30
CA TYR A 343 -6.93 -6.14 -31.42
C TYR A 343 -6.56 -5.39 -32.71
N GLY A 344 -5.52 -4.57 -32.64
CA GLY A 344 -5.06 -3.70 -33.73
C GLY A 344 -5.82 -2.39 -33.85
N VAL A 345 -6.63 -2.04 -32.84
CA VAL A 345 -7.29 -0.74 -32.77
C VAL A 345 -6.26 0.35 -32.53
N ASN A 346 -6.45 1.50 -33.18
CA ASN A 346 -5.65 2.69 -32.97
C ASN A 346 -6.56 3.84 -32.53
N ASP A 347 -6.90 3.85 -31.25
CA ASP A 347 -7.80 4.82 -30.61
C ASP A 347 -7.07 5.76 -29.63
N GLY A 348 -5.74 5.69 -29.59
CA GLY A 348 -4.91 6.49 -28.71
C GLY A 348 -4.58 5.84 -27.37
N SER A 349 -5.35 4.83 -26.93
CA SER A 349 -5.26 4.27 -25.57
C SER A 349 -4.02 3.41 -25.31
N ASN A 350 -3.43 2.84 -26.37
CA ASN A 350 -2.37 1.85 -26.25
C ASN A 350 -0.99 2.44 -26.62
N PRO A 351 -0.14 2.76 -25.63
CA PRO A 351 1.15 3.43 -25.84
C PRO A 351 2.18 2.58 -26.60
N PHE A 352 1.97 1.26 -26.69
CA PHE A 352 2.86 0.36 -27.42
C PHE A 352 2.69 0.49 -28.94
N PHE A 353 1.51 0.88 -29.41
CA PHE A 353 1.16 0.90 -30.83
C PHE A 353 0.81 2.30 -31.34
N ASN A 354 0.17 3.13 -30.51
CA ASN A 354 -0.32 4.45 -30.92
C ASN A 354 0.81 5.34 -31.45
N GLY A 355 0.59 5.92 -32.64
CA GLY A 355 1.52 6.86 -33.29
C GLY A 355 2.87 6.27 -33.70
N ARG A 356 3.01 4.93 -33.79
CA ARG A 356 4.31 4.27 -34.01
C ARG A 356 4.38 3.46 -35.30
N ALA A 357 5.48 3.63 -36.03
CA ALA A 357 5.81 2.78 -37.18
C ALA A 357 6.17 1.34 -36.74
N VAL A 358 6.97 1.22 -35.68
CA VAL A 358 7.39 -0.04 -35.04
C VAL A 358 6.85 -0.04 -33.61
N PRO A 359 6.04 -1.04 -33.20
CA PRO A 359 5.54 -1.12 -31.83
C PRO A 359 6.67 -1.20 -30.79
N LYS A 360 6.44 -0.65 -29.60
CA LYS A 360 7.39 -0.81 -28.48
C LYS A 360 7.62 -2.30 -28.19
N PHE A 361 8.81 -2.63 -27.68
CA PHE A 361 9.20 -4.00 -27.31
C PHE A 361 9.05 -5.03 -28.44
N ASN A 362 9.09 -4.58 -29.70
CA ASN A 362 8.93 -5.41 -30.90
C ASN A 362 7.62 -6.25 -30.90
N LEU A 363 6.55 -5.73 -30.31
CA LEU A 363 5.27 -6.42 -30.25
C LEU A 363 4.62 -6.57 -31.62
N THR A 364 3.89 -7.67 -31.81
CA THR A 364 3.19 -7.98 -33.06
C THR A 364 1.97 -7.08 -33.26
N LYS A 365 1.89 -6.38 -34.40
CA LYS A 365 0.68 -5.65 -34.81
C LYS A 365 -0.49 -6.63 -34.94
N TYR A 366 -1.67 -6.24 -34.46
CA TYR A 366 -2.87 -7.09 -34.39
C TYR A 366 -2.75 -8.31 -33.44
N GLY A 367 -1.68 -8.41 -32.65
CA GLY A 367 -1.53 -9.43 -31.60
C GLY A 367 -2.32 -9.10 -30.34
N VAL A 368 -2.28 -10.00 -29.36
CA VAL A 368 -3.05 -9.93 -28.10
C VAL A 368 -2.76 -8.69 -27.23
N HIS A 369 -1.65 -8.01 -27.49
CA HIS A 369 -1.25 -6.77 -26.79
C HIS A 369 -1.72 -5.50 -27.49
N SER A 370 -2.31 -5.59 -28.68
CA SER A 370 -2.59 -4.45 -29.58
C SER A 370 -4.03 -3.92 -29.49
N GLY A 371 -4.76 -4.30 -28.46
CA GLY A 371 -6.12 -3.84 -28.20
C GLY A 371 -6.17 -2.51 -27.45
N HIS A 372 -7.37 -2.12 -27.06
CA HIS A 372 -7.60 -0.95 -26.19
C HIS A 372 -7.07 -1.23 -24.77
N VAL A 373 -6.42 -0.26 -24.14
CA VAL A 373 -5.92 -0.40 -22.77
C VAL A 373 -6.65 0.62 -21.89
N GLN A 374 -7.19 0.20 -20.74
CA GLN A 374 -8.09 1.04 -19.95
C GLN A 374 -7.39 2.30 -19.40
N THR A 375 -7.70 3.47 -19.94
CA THR A 375 -7.03 4.75 -19.63
C THR A 375 -7.42 5.37 -18.28
N GLY A 376 -8.42 4.80 -17.59
CA GLY A 376 -8.84 5.25 -16.26
C GLY A 376 -10.14 4.59 -15.78
N VAL A 377 -10.58 4.92 -14.55
CA VAL A 377 -11.81 4.37 -13.95
C VAL A 377 -13.07 4.75 -14.73
N GLY A 378 -13.08 5.94 -15.34
CA GLY A 378 -14.18 6.45 -16.16
C GLY A 378 -14.01 6.25 -17.66
N ASP A 379 -13.13 5.35 -18.10
CA ASP A 379 -12.85 5.13 -19.51
C ASP A 379 -14.16 4.78 -20.28
N PRO A 380 -14.62 5.63 -21.22
CA PRO A 380 -15.88 5.41 -21.93
C PRO A 380 -15.90 4.11 -22.73
N PHE A 381 -14.73 3.63 -23.19
CA PHE A 381 -14.63 2.34 -23.86
C PHE A 381 -14.98 1.20 -22.90
N CYS A 382 -14.62 1.31 -21.64
CA CYS A 382 -14.81 0.25 -20.66
C CYS A 382 -16.22 0.21 -20.07
N LEU A 383 -16.98 1.31 -20.15
CA LEU A 383 -18.33 1.40 -19.60
C LEU A 383 -19.38 0.72 -20.51
N ILE A 384 -20.34 0.02 -19.90
CA ILE A 384 -21.49 -0.57 -20.60
C ILE A 384 -22.77 0.16 -20.17
N ASN A 385 -23.47 0.79 -21.12
CA ASN A 385 -24.75 1.45 -20.85
C ASN A 385 -25.78 0.47 -20.26
N GLY A 386 -26.34 0.81 -19.11
CA GLY A 386 -27.35 -0.01 -18.42
C GLY A 386 -26.81 -1.20 -17.62
N SER A 387 -25.49 -1.37 -17.55
CA SER A 387 -24.82 -2.36 -16.70
C SER A 387 -24.22 -1.69 -15.46
N ASN A 388 -24.15 -2.44 -14.36
CA ASN A 388 -23.43 -2.02 -13.16
C ASN A 388 -21.91 -2.32 -13.25
N TRP A 389 -21.50 -3.12 -14.23
CA TRP A 389 -20.12 -3.57 -14.42
C TRP A 389 -19.61 -3.25 -15.83
N GLY A 390 -18.31 -3.02 -15.93
CA GLY A 390 -17.67 -2.69 -17.20
C GLY A 390 -17.22 -3.90 -18.00
N ARG A 391 -16.69 -3.63 -19.20
CA ARG A 391 -16.25 -4.65 -20.16
C ARG A 391 -14.75 -4.88 -20.24
N CYS A 392 -13.94 -4.01 -19.64
CA CYS A 392 -12.49 -4.13 -19.75
C CYS A 392 -11.99 -5.29 -18.88
N GLU A 393 -11.02 -6.02 -19.41
CA GLU A 393 -10.42 -7.23 -18.85
C GLU A 393 -8.88 -7.12 -18.75
N ASP A 394 -8.25 -6.01 -19.13
CA ASP A 394 -6.82 -5.82 -18.91
C ASP A 394 -6.48 -5.95 -17.41
N GLY A 395 -5.47 -6.77 -17.11
CA GLY A 395 -5.13 -7.21 -15.75
C GLY A 395 -5.85 -8.46 -15.28
N TYR A 396 -6.77 -9.03 -16.07
CA TYR A 396 -7.44 -10.28 -15.72
C TYR A 396 -6.49 -11.47 -15.87
N THR A 397 -6.33 -12.24 -14.79
CA THR A 397 -5.64 -13.54 -14.81
C THR A 397 -6.60 -14.61 -15.31
N LYS A 398 -6.65 -14.77 -16.64
CA LYS A 398 -7.68 -15.52 -17.33
C LYS A 398 -7.26 -16.96 -17.56
N GLU A 399 -8.17 -17.88 -17.27
CA GLU A 399 -8.01 -19.27 -17.69
C GLU A 399 -8.27 -19.40 -19.18
N VAL A 400 -7.31 -19.99 -19.90
CA VAL A 400 -7.34 -20.10 -21.37
C VAL A 400 -7.00 -21.50 -21.83
N ARG A 401 -7.44 -21.84 -23.05
CA ARG A 401 -7.04 -23.07 -23.74
C ARG A 401 -5.74 -22.81 -24.52
N ARG A 402 -4.98 -23.87 -24.82
CA ARG A 402 -3.75 -23.81 -25.67
C ARG A 402 -4.03 -23.04 -26.97
N PRO A 403 -3.08 -22.27 -27.54
CA PRO A 403 -1.62 -22.28 -27.32
C PRO A 403 -1.05 -21.23 -26.35
N GLU A 404 -1.83 -20.21 -25.95
CA GLU A 404 -1.34 -19.07 -25.13
C GLU A 404 -1.31 -19.33 -23.61
N ALA A 405 -1.58 -20.57 -23.21
CA ALA A 405 -1.66 -20.95 -21.79
C ALA A 405 -0.28 -21.24 -21.19
N VAL A 406 -0.01 -20.66 -20.02
CA VAL A 406 1.06 -21.10 -19.12
C VAL A 406 0.49 -21.95 -18.01
N GLN A 407 1.15 -23.08 -17.70
CA GLN A 407 0.73 -23.95 -16.61
C GLN A 407 1.27 -23.38 -15.29
N VAL A 408 0.38 -22.97 -14.40
CA VAL A 408 0.72 -22.30 -13.13
C VAL A 408 0.16 -23.13 -11.97
N ARG A 409 0.92 -23.24 -10.87
CA ARG A 409 0.41 -23.82 -9.61
C ARG A 409 -0.36 -22.74 -8.87
N VAL A 410 -1.62 -22.98 -8.53
CA VAL A 410 -2.55 -21.97 -8.03
C VAL A 410 -3.09 -22.39 -6.67
N ALA A 411 -3.03 -21.50 -5.68
CA ALA A 411 -3.81 -21.63 -4.45
C ALA A 411 -5.28 -21.31 -4.76
N THR A 412 -6.19 -22.19 -4.39
CA THR A 412 -7.62 -22.05 -4.73
C THR A 412 -8.51 -21.71 -3.55
N LYS A 413 -8.07 -22.05 -2.33
CA LYS A 413 -8.79 -21.80 -1.08
C LYS A 413 -7.85 -22.04 0.11
N ALA A 414 -7.98 -21.21 1.15
CA ALA A 414 -7.36 -21.42 2.45
C ALA A 414 -8.01 -22.59 3.20
N LYS A 415 -7.19 -23.44 3.82
CA LYS A 415 -7.64 -24.58 4.61
C LYS A 415 -8.20 -24.11 5.95
N SER A 416 -9.34 -24.68 6.33
CA SER A 416 -9.91 -24.53 7.67
C SER A 416 -8.96 -25.13 8.69
N ASN A 417 -8.89 -24.51 9.87
CA ASN A 417 -8.17 -25.09 11.00
C ASN A 417 -8.80 -26.44 11.40
N GLN A 418 -7.97 -27.47 11.53
CA GLN A 418 -8.40 -28.82 11.93
C GLN A 418 -8.67 -28.92 13.43
N ASP A 419 -8.12 -28.04 14.25
CA ASP A 419 -8.42 -27.98 15.67
C ASP A 419 -9.76 -27.25 15.91
N HIS A 420 -10.82 -28.02 16.08
CA HIS A 420 -12.17 -27.51 16.36
C HIS A 420 -12.29 -26.77 17.71
N LYS A 421 -11.29 -26.86 18.59
CA LYS A 421 -11.27 -26.11 19.86
C LYS A 421 -10.58 -24.75 19.73
N SER A 422 -9.81 -24.54 18.66
CA SER A 422 -9.16 -23.26 18.37
C SER A 422 -10.20 -22.22 17.95
N SER A 423 -10.06 -21.01 18.47
CA SER A 423 -10.80 -19.82 18.05
C SER A 423 -10.36 -19.30 16.67
N LEU A 424 -9.16 -19.67 16.22
CA LEU A 424 -8.64 -19.39 14.88
C LEU A 424 -9.23 -20.37 13.87
N ASP A 425 -9.84 -19.87 12.80
CA ASP A 425 -10.61 -20.67 11.84
C ASP A 425 -9.80 -21.11 10.60
N ARG A 426 -8.54 -20.67 10.47
CA ARG A 426 -7.62 -21.03 9.38
C ARG A 426 -6.29 -21.53 9.90
N GLU A 427 -5.73 -22.55 9.24
CA GLU A 427 -4.40 -23.09 9.56
C GLU A 427 -3.31 -22.01 9.49
N PHE A 428 -3.39 -21.14 8.48
CA PHE A 428 -2.41 -20.06 8.33
C PHE A 428 -2.45 -19.06 9.49
N PHE A 429 -3.62 -18.74 10.06
CA PHE A 429 -3.69 -17.81 11.19
C PHE A 429 -2.93 -18.32 12.41
N LYS A 430 -3.02 -19.63 12.66
CA LYS A 430 -2.24 -20.28 13.70
C LYS A 430 -0.74 -20.15 13.43
N SER A 431 -0.30 -20.54 12.23
CA SER A 431 1.12 -20.42 11.83
C SER A 431 1.63 -18.97 11.90
N PHE A 432 0.84 -18.01 11.42
CA PHE A 432 1.20 -16.60 11.42
C PHE A 432 1.42 -16.07 12.84
N LEU A 433 0.50 -16.36 13.77
CA LEU A 433 0.65 -15.96 15.17
C LEU A 433 1.83 -16.68 15.82
N GLU A 434 2.00 -17.99 15.61
CA GLU A 434 3.12 -18.74 16.16
C GLU A 434 4.46 -18.18 15.69
N VAL A 435 4.64 -17.99 14.37
CA VAL A 435 5.88 -17.51 13.76
C VAL A 435 6.23 -16.11 14.24
N LEU A 436 5.29 -15.17 14.26
CA LEU A 436 5.57 -13.81 14.74
C LEU A 436 6.00 -13.79 16.21
N ASN A 437 5.49 -14.73 17.02
CA ASN A 437 5.77 -14.81 18.45
C ASN A 437 6.97 -15.69 18.81
N LEU A 438 7.66 -16.31 17.84
CA LEU A 438 8.84 -17.13 18.12
C LEU A 438 9.92 -16.30 18.84
N PRO A 439 10.57 -16.82 19.91
CA PRO A 439 11.71 -16.12 20.52
C PRO A 439 12.92 -15.98 19.58
N GLN A 440 13.08 -16.92 18.65
CA GLN A 440 14.14 -16.88 17.66
C GLN A 440 13.87 -15.80 16.62
N GLN A 441 14.95 -15.18 16.12
CA GLN A 441 14.88 -14.12 15.11
C GLN A 441 13.97 -12.94 15.49
N THR A 442 13.76 -12.70 16.78
CA THR A 442 12.96 -11.56 17.25
C THR A 442 13.71 -10.25 17.09
N GLY A 443 12.96 -9.14 17.02
CA GLY A 443 13.53 -7.80 16.97
C GLY A 443 14.43 -7.50 18.16
N ARG A 444 15.40 -6.59 17.98
CA ARG A 444 16.38 -6.21 19.01
C ARG A 444 15.79 -5.34 20.13
N PHE A 445 14.51 -5.00 20.04
CA PHE A 445 13.84 -3.97 20.82
C PHE A 445 12.79 -4.61 21.72
N ASN A 446 12.56 -4.03 22.89
CA ASN A 446 11.52 -4.49 23.81
C ASN A 446 10.86 -3.28 24.45
N PHE A 447 9.59 -3.07 24.08
CA PHE A 447 8.81 -1.90 24.44
C PHE A 447 8.72 -1.70 25.96
N THR A 448 8.55 -2.79 26.72
CA THR A 448 8.45 -2.79 28.18
C THR A 448 9.76 -2.34 28.84
N THR A 449 10.90 -2.64 28.22
CA THR A 449 12.22 -2.20 28.71
C THR A 449 12.61 -0.81 28.24
N GLU A 450 12.11 -0.38 27.08
CA GLU A 450 12.41 0.96 26.53
C GLU A 450 11.61 2.07 27.20
N PHE A 451 10.38 1.77 27.64
CA PHE A 451 9.54 2.73 28.35
C PHE A 451 8.98 2.16 29.66
N PRO A 452 9.83 1.85 30.65
CA PRO A 452 9.43 1.15 31.90
C PRO A 452 8.42 1.94 32.75
N TYR A 453 8.28 3.25 32.49
CA TYR A 453 7.37 4.15 33.21
C TYR A 453 6.25 4.71 32.34
N TYR A 454 6.02 4.15 31.14
CA TYR A 454 4.94 4.62 30.28
C TYR A 454 3.58 4.42 30.95
N ARG A 455 2.90 5.52 31.26
CA ARG A 455 1.53 5.54 31.79
C ARG A 455 0.71 6.50 30.94
N ALA A 456 -0.23 5.98 30.15
CA ALA A 456 -1.20 6.80 29.44
C ALA A 456 -2.11 7.50 30.46
N THR A 457 -1.91 8.80 30.68
CA THR A 457 -2.74 9.62 31.57
C THR A 457 -3.19 10.85 30.78
N LEU A 458 -4.49 10.92 30.48
CA LEU A 458 -5.06 12.09 29.80
C LEU A 458 -5.31 13.18 30.83
N TYR A 459 -4.46 14.21 30.83
CA TYR A 459 -4.65 15.38 31.67
C TYR A 459 -5.58 16.39 30.98
N LYS A 460 -6.81 16.52 31.46
CA LYS A 460 -7.71 17.59 31.03
C LYS A 460 -7.51 18.80 31.95
N SER A 461 -7.04 19.90 31.37
CA SER A 461 -6.89 21.16 32.09
C SER A 461 -8.27 21.70 32.51
N ASN A 462 -8.42 22.10 33.77
CA ASN A 462 -9.61 22.79 34.27
C ASN A 462 -9.41 24.31 34.20
N PHE A 463 -10.21 24.96 33.35
CA PHE A 463 -10.19 26.41 33.14
C PHE A 463 -11.43 27.13 33.72
N VAL A 464 -12.25 26.43 34.49
CA VAL A 464 -13.41 27.02 35.18
C VAL A 464 -12.90 28.10 36.16
N ASP A 465 -13.54 29.26 36.13
CA ASP A 465 -13.29 30.43 37.01
C ASP A 465 -11.95 31.17 36.88
N LYS A 466 -11.19 30.98 35.79
CA LYS A 466 -9.96 31.78 35.55
C LYS A 466 -10.23 33.12 34.87
N PRO A 467 -9.58 34.23 35.31
CA PRO A 467 -9.66 35.51 34.62
C PRO A 467 -9.18 35.39 33.17
N LYS A 468 -9.76 36.19 32.28
CA LYS A 468 -9.49 36.15 30.84
C LYS A 468 -8.55 37.28 30.46
N GLY A 469 -7.41 36.92 29.91
CA GLY A 469 -6.39 37.82 29.39
C GLY A 469 -6.74 38.41 28.03
N LYS A 470 -5.72 38.90 27.32
CA LYS A 470 -5.89 39.57 26.03
C LYS A 470 -6.49 38.61 24.99
N PRO A 471 -7.52 39.01 24.23
CA PRO A 471 -8.08 38.18 23.17
C PRO A 471 -7.07 38.01 22.04
N VAL A 472 -6.84 36.77 21.63
CA VAL A 472 -5.92 36.41 20.55
C VAL A 472 -6.66 35.54 19.54
N ILE A 473 -6.41 35.80 18.25
CA ILE A 473 -6.75 34.91 17.15
C ILE A 473 -5.43 34.36 16.62
N PHE A 474 -5.35 33.05 16.42
CA PHE A 474 -4.15 32.40 15.91
C PHE A 474 -4.39 31.88 14.50
N ASP A 475 -3.73 32.49 13.53
CA ASP A 475 -3.74 32.04 12.13
C ASP A 475 -2.54 31.13 11.89
N MET A 476 -2.80 29.96 11.30
CA MET A 476 -1.79 28.91 11.08
C MET A 476 -2.01 28.19 9.76
N ASP A 477 -0.92 27.66 9.21
CA ASP A 477 -0.93 26.83 8.00
C ASP A 477 -0.78 25.33 8.29
N MET A 478 -0.92 24.97 9.58
CA MET A 478 -0.90 23.61 10.09
C MET A 478 0.42 22.84 9.85
N SER A 479 1.54 23.54 9.67
CA SER A 479 2.85 22.91 9.73
C SER A 479 3.14 22.35 11.14
N ALA A 480 4.17 21.49 11.24
CA ALA A 480 4.62 20.96 12.54
C ALA A 480 4.99 22.07 13.55
N GLY A 481 5.50 23.22 13.08
CA GLY A 481 5.82 24.37 13.92
C GLY A 481 4.58 25.04 14.50
N ASP A 482 3.51 25.14 13.71
CA ASP A 482 2.24 25.73 14.13
C ASP A 482 1.50 24.84 15.12
N PHE A 483 1.57 23.52 14.93
CA PHE A 483 1.05 22.57 15.89
C PHE A 483 1.70 22.74 17.27
N LEU A 484 3.04 22.82 17.33
CA LEU A 484 3.75 23.07 18.59
C LEU A 484 3.39 24.43 19.19
N SER A 485 3.25 25.45 18.36
CA SER A 485 2.84 26.79 18.78
C SER A 485 1.42 26.81 19.34
N LEU A 486 0.48 26.06 18.75
CA LEU A 486 -0.88 25.89 19.26
C LEU A 486 -0.88 25.26 20.65
N ILE A 487 -0.14 24.17 20.83
CA ILE A 487 -0.03 23.51 22.15
C ILE A 487 0.55 24.48 23.18
N TYR A 488 1.56 25.26 22.81
CA TYR A 488 2.14 26.28 23.68
C TYR A 488 1.12 27.35 24.06
N LEU A 489 0.37 27.89 23.09
CA LEU A 489 -0.70 28.87 23.33
C LEU A 489 -1.83 28.32 24.21
N LEU A 490 -2.22 27.06 24.02
CA LEU A 490 -3.26 26.41 24.83
C LEU A 490 -2.79 26.11 26.27
N LYS A 491 -1.48 26.03 26.50
CA LYS A 491 -0.87 25.88 27.83
C LYS A 491 -0.54 27.22 28.49
N ALA A 492 -0.55 28.32 27.75
CA ALA A 492 -0.32 29.64 28.31
C ALA A 492 -1.41 29.98 29.35
N PRO A 493 -1.09 30.71 30.43
CA PRO A 493 -2.08 31.13 31.41
C PRO A 493 -3.20 31.94 30.74
N THR A 494 -4.45 31.53 30.98
CA THR A 494 -5.64 32.09 30.31
C THR A 494 -5.91 33.55 30.66
N ASP A 495 -5.35 34.01 31.79
CA ASP A 495 -5.34 35.37 32.30
C ASP A 495 -4.32 36.28 31.60
N ILE A 496 -3.38 35.68 30.86
CA ILE A 496 -2.43 36.40 29.99
C ILE A 496 -2.92 36.34 28.54
N ILE A 497 -3.19 35.14 28.02
CA ILE A 497 -3.62 34.90 26.63
C ILE A 497 -4.98 34.21 26.64
N ASN A 498 -5.95 34.86 26.02
CA ASN A 498 -7.29 34.32 25.81
C ASN A 498 -7.46 33.98 24.32
N LEU A 499 -7.01 32.79 23.92
CA LEU A 499 -7.19 32.31 22.55
C LEU A 499 -8.69 32.14 22.27
N LYS A 500 -9.20 32.94 21.33
CA LYS A 500 -10.62 33.05 20.96
C LYS A 500 -10.98 32.29 19.70
N GLY A 501 -10.05 32.23 18.77
CA GLY A 501 -10.25 31.57 17.50
C GLY A 501 -8.94 31.12 16.90
N ILE A 502 -9.03 30.04 16.12
CA ILE A 502 -7.93 29.55 15.29
C ILE A 502 -8.39 29.69 13.84
N LEU A 503 -7.56 30.24 12.98
CA LEU A 503 -7.79 30.28 11.53
C LEU A 503 -6.81 29.31 10.88
N VAL A 504 -7.31 28.52 9.94
CA VAL A 504 -6.53 27.49 9.25
C VAL A 504 -6.41 27.84 7.79
N SER A 505 -5.19 28.09 7.33
CA SER A 505 -4.89 28.35 5.93
C SER A 505 -4.86 27.04 5.14
N GLY A 506 -5.93 26.74 4.40
CA GLY A 506 -6.08 25.50 3.62
C GLY A 506 -5.23 25.42 2.34
N ASN A 507 -4.39 26.42 2.08
CA ASN A 507 -3.48 26.50 0.93
C ASN A 507 -2.00 26.48 1.32
N GLY A 508 -1.69 26.17 2.59
CA GLY A 508 -0.35 26.08 3.14
C GLY A 508 0.14 24.64 3.29
N TRP A 509 0.84 24.35 4.40
CA TRP A 509 1.53 23.08 4.59
C TRP A 509 0.62 21.88 4.88
N ALA A 510 -0.67 22.08 5.11
CA ALA A 510 -1.66 21.00 5.25
C ALA A 510 -2.97 21.27 4.47
N ASP A 511 -3.69 20.20 4.13
CA ASP A 511 -5.02 20.25 3.52
C ASP A 511 -6.11 20.66 4.53
N ILE A 512 -7.16 21.31 4.04
CA ILE A 512 -8.28 21.79 4.84
C ILE A 512 -9.02 20.70 5.63
N ALA A 513 -9.01 19.46 5.14
CA ALA A 513 -9.62 18.31 5.79
C ALA A 513 -8.91 17.92 7.10
N THR A 514 -7.71 18.45 7.35
CA THR A 514 -6.89 18.11 8.52
C THR A 514 -7.28 18.91 9.76
N ILE A 515 -8.28 19.81 9.65
CA ILE A 515 -8.89 20.51 10.78
C ILE A 515 -9.37 19.57 11.90
N ASP A 516 -9.68 18.31 11.58
CA ASP A 516 -9.99 17.28 12.57
C ASP A 516 -8.87 17.10 13.61
N ILE A 517 -7.60 17.29 13.22
CA ILE A 517 -6.46 17.27 14.15
C ILE A 517 -6.56 18.43 15.14
N ILE A 518 -6.90 19.63 14.69
CA ILE A 518 -7.08 20.79 15.58
C ILE A 518 -8.27 20.54 16.52
N TYR A 519 -9.33 19.92 16.01
CA TYR A 519 -10.46 19.52 16.82
C TYR A 519 -10.04 18.53 17.91
N ASP A 520 -9.31 17.48 17.56
CA ASP A 520 -8.80 16.48 18.49
C ASP A 520 -7.84 17.09 19.53
N VAL A 521 -6.97 18.04 19.14
CA VAL A 521 -6.10 18.80 20.06
C VAL A 521 -6.90 19.65 21.04
N LEU A 522 -7.88 20.41 20.55
CA LEU A 522 -8.73 21.23 21.40
C LEU A 522 -9.53 20.37 22.38
N HIS A 523 -10.03 19.23 21.92
CA HIS A 523 -10.72 18.27 22.75
C HIS A 523 -9.80 17.66 23.82
N MET A 524 -8.58 17.30 23.43
CA MET A 524 -7.53 16.85 24.35
C MET A 524 -7.25 17.88 25.45
N MET A 525 -7.21 19.17 25.08
CA MET A 525 -6.91 20.27 25.98
C MET A 525 -8.14 20.79 26.74
N GLY A 526 -9.34 20.24 26.51
CA GLY A 526 -10.58 20.69 27.12
C GLY A 526 -11.02 22.10 26.67
N ARG A 527 -10.67 22.48 25.43
CA ARG A 527 -10.91 23.80 24.84
C ARG A 527 -11.79 23.74 23.59
N ASP A 528 -12.83 22.90 23.64
CA ASP A 528 -13.84 22.79 22.59
C ASP A 528 -14.63 24.11 22.37
N ASP A 529 -14.51 25.07 23.31
CA ASP A 529 -15.04 26.43 23.22
C ASP A 529 -14.38 27.31 22.15
N ILE A 530 -13.16 26.98 21.72
CA ILE A 530 -12.43 27.75 20.71
C ILE A 530 -13.00 27.44 19.33
N MET A 531 -13.45 28.50 18.65
CA MET A 531 -13.89 28.40 17.26
C MET A 531 -12.71 28.20 16.32
N VAL A 532 -12.89 27.34 15.31
CA VAL A 532 -11.90 27.16 14.25
C VAL A 532 -12.51 27.63 12.94
N GLY A 533 -11.89 28.65 12.35
CA GLY A 533 -12.23 29.21 11.04
C GLY A 533 -11.41 28.53 9.95
N LEU A 534 -12.11 28.15 8.89
CA LEU A 534 -11.55 27.45 7.75
C LEU A 534 -11.22 28.46 6.64
N GLY A 535 -9.95 28.59 6.27
CA GLY A 535 -9.49 29.40 5.15
C GLY A 535 -9.78 28.74 3.80
N SER A 536 -9.44 29.43 2.70
CA SER A 536 -9.60 28.88 1.35
C SER A 536 -8.53 27.83 1.05
N THR A 537 -8.86 26.81 0.24
CA THR A 537 -7.88 25.88 -0.35
C THR A 537 -7.10 26.49 -1.52
N THR A 538 -7.57 27.62 -2.04
CA THR A 538 -6.95 28.35 -3.14
C THR A 538 -6.44 29.71 -2.68
N ALA A 539 -5.26 30.11 -3.17
CA ALA A 539 -4.79 31.48 -3.04
C ALA A 539 -5.70 32.46 -3.81
N LEU A 540 -5.58 33.77 -3.51
CA LEU A 540 -6.32 34.83 -4.18
C LEU A 540 -6.19 34.71 -5.72
N ASP A 541 -7.31 34.85 -6.45
CA ASP A 541 -7.43 34.79 -7.92
C ASP A 541 -7.17 33.45 -8.64
N THR A 542 -7.65 32.32 -8.11
CA THR A 542 -7.71 31.07 -8.91
C THR A 542 -9.04 30.34 -8.76
N PRO A 543 -9.94 30.42 -9.77
CA PRO A 543 -11.23 29.75 -9.66
C PRO A 543 -11.17 28.25 -9.91
N ILE A 544 -10.26 27.74 -10.76
CA ILE A 544 -10.43 26.36 -11.27
C ILE A 544 -9.16 25.50 -11.39
N LEU A 545 -7.96 25.98 -11.76
CA LEU A 545 -6.71 25.19 -11.78
C LEU A 545 -5.56 26.06 -12.34
N GLY A 546 -4.39 26.12 -11.69
CA GLY A 546 -3.13 26.49 -12.35
C GLY A 546 -2.56 27.89 -12.06
N CYS A 547 -1.68 27.93 -11.06
CA CYS A 547 -0.50 28.78 -10.88
C CYS A 547 -0.44 30.16 -11.57
N LYS A 548 -0.43 31.22 -10.74
CA LYS A 548 0.44 32.39 -10.98
C LYS A 548 1.17 32.95 -9.75
N TYR A 549 0.82 32.55 -8.52
CA TYR A 549 1.44 33.10 -7.28
C TYR A 549 1.66 32.11 -6.13
N VAL A 550 1.78 30.79 -6.38
CA VAL A 550 2.16 29.82 -5.34
C VAL A 550 3.36 28.99 -5.82
N LYS A 551 4.45 29.00 -5.05
CA LYS A 551 5.54 28.02 -5.18
C LYS A 551 5.02 26.72 -4.56
N ALA A 552 5.06 25.61 -5.31
CA ALA A 552 4.47 24.34 -4.88
C ALA A 552 5.07 23.81 -3.56
N ILE A 553 4.22 23.28 -2.67
CA ILE A 553 4.61 22.54 -1.47
C ILE A 553 4.81 21.07 -1.86
N PRO A 554 5.94 20.42 -1.49
CA PRO A 554 6.15 19.01 -1.78
C PRO A 554 5.03 18.15 -1.18
N LYS A 555 4.55 17.12 -1.90
CA LYS A 555 3.54 16.21 -1.33
C LYS A 555 4.13 15.21 -0.32
N GLY A 556 5.28 14.58 -0.63
CA GLY A 556 5.89 13.50 0.15
C GLY A 556 6.75 13.94 1.33
N SER A 557 7.77 13.15 1.69
CA SER A 557 8.59 13.33 2.91
C SER A 557 9.07 14.76 3.15
N GLY A 558 8.63 15.34 4.27
CA GLY A 558 8.85 16.74 4.62
C GLY A 558 7.96 17.71 3.84
N GLY A 559 6.72 17.31 3.58
CA GLY A 559 5.74 17.97 2.72
C GLY A 559 4.31 17.89 3.28
N LEU A 560 3.32 18.10 2.42
CA LEU A 560 1.90 18.17 2.77
C LEU A 560 1.38 16.91 3.49
N LEU A 561 1.80 15.71 3.05
CA LEU A 561 1.41 14.45 3.68
C LEU A 561 1.82 14.34 5.15
N ASP A 562 3.03 14.79 5.47
CA ASP A 562 3.58 14.70 6.81
C ASP A 562 2.88 15.69 7.76
N SER A 563 2.49 16.87 7.26
CA SER A 563 1.69 17.82 8.04
C SER A 563 0.26 17.31 8.24
N ASP A 564 -0.38 16.80 7.19
CA ASP A 564 -1.78 16.33 7.20
C ASP A 564 -2.01 15.21 8.19
N THR A 565 -1.00 14.37 8.39
CA THR A 565 -1.07 13.24 9.33
C THR A 565 -0.49 13.61 10.70
N LEU A 566 0.15 14.78 10.84
CA LEU A 566 1.04 15.11 11.95
C LEU A 566 2.12 14.02 12.14
N PHE A 567 2.75 13.60 11.04
CA PHE A 567 3.62 12.43 10.98
C PHE A 567 2.93 11.17 11.55
N GLY A 568 1.62 11.10 11.33
CA GLY A 568 0.67 10.12 11.83
C GLY A 568 0.34 10.16 13.33
N LEU A 569 0.89 11.11 14.10
CA LEU A 569 0.50 11.32 15.50
C LEU A 569 -0.97 11.73 15.65
N GLY A 570 -1.62 12.28 14.62
CA GLY A 570 -3.03 12.68 14.70
C GLY A 570 -3.96 11.54 15.13
N ARG A 571 -3.61 10.28 14.86
CA ARG A 571 -4.41 9.09 15.22
C ARG A 571 -4.37 8.71 16.70
N ILE A 572 -3.40 9.24 17.47
CA ILE A 572 -3.29 8.97 18.92
C ILE A 572 -4.05 10.00 19.77
N LEU A 573 -4.48 11.10 19.14
CA LEU A 573 -5.24 12.15 19.83
C LEU A 573 -6.65 11.65 20.17
N PRO A 574 -7.24 12.10 21.29
CA PRO A 574 -8.61 11.76 21.62
C PRO A 574 -9.55 12.37 20.58
N ARG A 575 -10.42 11.54 20.01
CA ARG A 575 -11.36 11.99 18.97
C ARG A 575 -12.34 13.01 19.52
N SER A 576 -12.35 14.16 18.89
CA SER A 576 -13.29 15.24 19.13
C SER A 576 -14.70 14.84 18.66
N PRO A 577 -15.76 15.30 19.36
CA PRO A 577 -17.12 15.20 18.87
C PRO A 577 -17.40 16.14 17.68
N ARG A 578 -16.57 17.17 17.46
CA ARG A 578 -16.57 17.98 16.24
C ARG A 578 -15.81 17.26 15.13
N GLY A 579 -16.32 17.29 13.91
CA GLY A 579 -15.68 16.72 12.74
C GLY A 579 -15.90 17.55 11.48
N TYR A 580 -14.97 17.42 10.54
CA TYR A 580 -15.06 18.01 9.22
C TYR A 580 -16.05 17.23 8.33
N HIS A 581 -17.00 17.96 7.75
CA HIS A 581 -17.94 17.41 6.78
C HIS A 581 -17.87 18.27 5.51
N ALA A 582 -17.42 17.68 4.40
CA ALA A 582 -17.25 18.36 3.11
C ALA A 582 -18.53 19.03 2.57
N CYS A 583 -19.70 18.75 3.15
CA CYS A 583 -21.00 19.32 2.77
C CYS A 583 -21.44 20.56 3.59
N VAL A 584 -20.69 21.01 4.62
CA VAL A 584 -21.12 22.17 5.41
C VAL A 584 -20.53 23.44 4.82
N LYS A 585 -21.40 24.29 4.27
CA LYS A 585 -21.09 25.64 3.75
C LYS A 585 -20.12 26.36 4.68
N SER A 586 -19.02 26.84 4.10
CA SER A 586 -18.11 27.81 4.69
C SER A 586 -18.91 28.85 5.45
N ILE A 587 -18.77 28.89 6.78
CA ILE A 587 -19.23 30.03 7.56
C ILE A 587 -18.26 31.15 7.19
N LEU A 588 -18.61 31.90 6.14
CA LEU A 588 -18.03 33.22 5.92
C LEU A 588 -18.27 34.01 7.21
N PHE A 589 -17.19 34.51 7.80
CA PHE A 589 -17.23 35.54 8.83
C PHE A 589 -17.88 36.81 8.24
N SER A 590 -19.20 36.86 8.23
CA SER A 590 -20.00 38.02 7.81
C SER A 590 -20.78 38.55 9.00
N PHE A 591 -20.09 39.00 10.06
CA PHE A 591 -20.68 39.85 11.10
C PHE A 591 -19.60 40.74 11.71
N LEU A 592 -19.37 41.91 11.12
CA LEU A 592 -18.84 43.11 11.79
C LEU A 592 -18.89 44.34 10.85
N LEU A 593 -19.98 44.53 10.10
CA LEU A 593 -20.26 45.80 9.42
C LEU A 593 -21.79 45.98 9.39
N PHE A 594 -22.35 46.53 10.46
CA PHE A 594 -23.58 47.33 10.35
C PHE A 594 -23.33 48.70 11.01
N PRO A 595 -23.85 49.77 10.40
CA PRO A 595 -23.40 51.14 10.60
C PRO A 595 -24.11 51.77 11.79
N VAL A 596 -23.41 52.65 12.48
CA VAL A 596 -23.99 53.54 13.48
C VAL A 596 -23.79 54.96 12.96
N TYR A 597 -24.93 55.64 12.72
CA TYR A 597 -25.14 57.04 12.29
C TYR A 597 -24.89 57.43 10.82
N MET A 598 -25.99 57.57 10.07
CA MET A 598 -26.64 58.88 9.91
C MET A 598 -28.16 58.69 9.69
N MET A 599 -28.93 59.20 10.67
CA MET A 599 -30.41 59.28 10.81
C MET A 599 -31.22 57.99 10.91
#